data_AF-A0A7S1PQF3-F1
#
_entry.id   AF-A0A7S1PQF3-F1
#
_cell.length_a   1.000
_cell.length_b   1.000
_cell.length_c   1.000
_cell.angle_alpha   90.00
_cell.angle_beta   90.00
_cell.angle_gamma   90.00
#
_symmetry.space_group_name_H-M   'P 1'
#
loop_
_entity.id
_entity.type
_entity.pdbx_description
1 polymer ?
#
loop_
_entity_poly.entity_id
_entity_poly.type
_entity_poly.pdbx_seq_one_letter_code
_entity_poly.pdbx_strand_id
1 'polypeptide(L)'
;VPMVAFELPEGILLRAMDYTCTLFWTLDMPVSLITGYHDAGVLEMRPRQIARKYFRSWFFCDLLVICIDYLKFLTESGMADIVGLFRMSKVVRMVRLFRLFR
;
A
#
# COMPACT_ATOMS: atom_id res chain seq x y z
N VAL A 1 -22.53 5.22 -24.01
CA VAL A 1 -22.01 6.26 -23.08
C VAL A 1 -20.51 6.02 -22.96
N PRO A 2 -19.64 6.91 -23.43
CA PRO A 2 -18.22 6.60 -23.48
C PRO A 2 -17.63 6.66 -22.06
N MET A 3 -17.20 5.52 -21.53
CA MET A 3 -16.39 5.41 -20.31
C MET A 3 -14.93 5.84 -20.57
N VAL A 4 -14.73 6.91 -21.33
CA VAL A 4 -13.44 7.58 -21.48
C VAL A 4 -13.54 8.89 -20.71
N ALA A 5 -13.91 8.79 -19.44
CA ALA A 5 -14.04 9.93 -18.56
C ALA A 5 -12.65 10.26 -18.01
N PHE A 6 -11.94 11.11 -18.76
CA PHE A 6 -10.73 11.83 -18.35
C PHE A 6 -9.46 10.97 -18.26
N GLU A 7 -8.65 11.02 -19.32
CA GLU A 7 -7.20 10.89 -19.17
C GLU A 7 -6.75 12.10 -18.34
N LEU A 8 -6.64 11.94 -17.02
CA LEU A 8 -6.06 12.97 -16.17
C LEU A 8 -4.60 13.15 -16.63
N PRO A 9 -4.21 14.35 -17.10
CA PRO A 9 -2.80 14.64 -17.32
C PRO A 9 -2.08 14.36 -16.00
N GLU A 10 -0.96 13.65 -16.03
CA GLU A 10 -0.10 13.47 -14.86
C GLU A 10 0.51 14.82 -14.45
N GLY A 11 -0.31 15.67 -13.86
CA GLY A 11 0.11 16.93 -13.31
C GLY A 11 1.00 16.71 -12.09
N ILE A 12 1.82 17.71 -11.80
CA ILE A 12 2.72 17.73 -10.64
C ILE A 12 1.98 17.37 -9.34
N LEU A 13 0.73 17.82 -9.19
CA LEU A 13 -0.12 17.51 -8.05
C LEU A 13 -0.39 16.00 -7.90
N LEU A 14 -0.84 15.32 -8.96
CA LEU A 14 -1.17 13.89 -8.91
C LEU A 14 0.07 13.05 -8.62
N ARG A 15 1.21 13.42 -9.21
CA ARG A 15 2.48 12.77 -8.92
C ARG A 15 2.92 12.98 -7.47
N ALA A 16 2.81 14.19 -6.94
CA ALA A 16 3.11 14.49 -5.55
C ALA A 16 2.19 13.72 -4.58
N MET A 17 0.90 13.60 -4.90
CA MET A 17 -0.07 12.80 -4.14
C MET A 17 0.30 11.32 -4.14
N ASP A 18 0.73 10.76 -5.29
CA ASP A 18 1.16 9.37 -5.37
C ASP A 18 2.41 9.12 -4.52
N TYR A 19 3.42 9.99 -4.58
CA TYR A 19 4.62 9.87 -3.73
C TYR A 19 4.29 9.99 -2.24
N THR A 20 3.47 10.97 -1.83
CA THR A 20 3.09 11.15 -0.43
C THR A 20 2.25 9.98 0.08
N CYS A 21 1.34 9.45 -0.74
CA CYS A 21 0.56 8.27 -0.40
C CYS A 21 1.48 7.05 -0.22
N THR A 22 2.38 6.78 -1.17
CA THR A 22 3.34 5.67 -1.02
C THR A 22 4.18 5.83 0.23
N LEU A 23 4.70 7.03 0.52
CA LEU A 23 5.48 7.30 1.73
C LEU A 23 4.68 7.06 3.01
N PHE A 24 3.44 7.56 3.07
CA PHE A 24 2.55 7.36 4.21
C PHE A 24 2.37 5.87 4.52
N TRP A 25 2.07 5.06 3.50
CA TRP A 25 1.86 3.62 3.68
C TRP A 25 3.15 2.85 3.97
N THR A 26 4.30 3.32 3.49
CA THR A 26 5.62 2.78 3.89
C THR A 26 5.88 3.02 5.38
N LEU A 27 5.48 4.18 5.92
CA LEU A 27 5.62 4.51 7.35
C LEU A 27 4.54 3.85 8.22
N ASP A 28 3.36 3.56 7.68
CA ASP A 28 2.32 2.79 8.39
C ASP A 28 2.76 1.35 8.71
N MET A 29 3.65 0.77 7.90
CA MET A 29 4.19 -0.58 8.08
C MET A 29 4.95 -0.74 9.42
N PRO A 30 5.96 0.09 9.77
CA PRO A 30 6.59 0.02 11.07
C PRO A 30 5.68 0.45 12.23
N VAL A 31 4.74 1.38 12.00
CA VAL A 31 3.74 1.75 13.02
C VAL A 31 2.85 0.55 13.37
N SER A 32 2.51 -0.27 12.38
CA SER A 32 1.76 -1.51 12.57
C SER A 32 2.48 -2.55 13.44
N LEU A 33 3.82 -2.49 13.54
CA LEU A 33 4.61 -3.36 14.44
C LEU A 33 4.54 -2.92 15.91
N ILE A 34 4.13 -1.68 16.17
CA ILE A 34 4.02 -1.08 17.51
C ILE A 34 2.53 -0.97 17.94
N THR A 35 1.61 -1.16 16.99
CA THR A 35 0.17 -1.10 17.25
C THR A 35 -0.32 -2.42 17.86
N GLY A 36 -0.85 -2.36 19.08
CA GLY A 36 -1.42 -3.51 19.78
C GLY A 36 -2.62 -4.14 19.06
N TYR A 37 -2.92 -5.39 19.40
CA TYR A 37 -4.11 -6.09 18.91
C TYR A 37 -4.97 -6.61 20.06
N HIS A 38 -6.27 -6.69 19.83
CA HIS A 38 -7.17 -7.39 20.75
C HIS A 38 -7.13 -8.90 20.47
N ASP A 39 -6.95 -9.68 21.53
CA ASP A 39 -7.07 -11.13 21.52
C ASP A 39 -7.98 -11.55 22.65
N ALA A 40 -9.12 -12.18 22.32
CA ALA A 40 -10.13 -12.63 23.30
C ALA A 40 -10.55 -11.57 24.35
N GLY A 41 -10.59 -10.29 23.98
CA GLY A 41 -10.96 -9.18 24.87
C GLY A 41 -9.79 -8.58 25.68
N VAL A 42 -8.56 -9.07 25.50
CA VAL A 42 -7.36 -8.51 26.13
C VAL A 42 -6.52 -7.77 25.09
N LEU A 43 -6.04 -6.57 25.45
CA LEU A 43 -5.13 -5.79 24.61
C LEU A 43 -3.69 -6.29 24.80
N GLU A 44 -3.14 -6.92 23.76
CA GLU A 44 -1.75 -7.37 23.75
C GLU A 44 -0.83 -6.28 23.17
N MET A 45 0.03 -5.74 24.04
CA MET A 45 1.00 -4.68 23.70
C MET A 45 2.44 -5.20 23.60
N ARG A 46 2.65 -6.52 23.65
CA ARG A 46 4.00 -7.12 23.60
C ARG A 46 4.54 -7.04 22.17
N PRO A 47 5.61 -6.26 21.89
CA PRO A 47 6.08 -6.01 20.52
C PRO A 47 6.52 -7.29 19.79
N ARG A 48 7.07 -8.28 20.51
CA ARG A 48 7.43 -9.58 19.94
C ARG A 48 6.22 -10.37 19.43
N GLN A 49 5.09 -10.30 20.13
CA GLN A 49 3.87 -11.01 19.72
C GLN A 49 3.17 -10.27 18.57
N ILE A 50 3.13 -8.93 18.65
CA ILE A 50 2.62 -8.07 17.57
C ILE A 50 3.38 -8.34 16.28
N ALA A 51 4.72 -8.28 16.32
CA ALA A 51 5.56 -8.55 15.16
C ALA A 51 5.29 -9.95 14.59
N ARG A 52 5.25 -10.99 15.42
CA ARG A 52 4.99 -12.36 14.96
C ARG A 52 3.63 -12.50 14.26
N LYS A 53 2.58 -11.88 14.80
CA LYS A 53 1.23 -11.91 14.20
C LYS A 53 1.21 -11.13 12.89
N TYR A 54 1.85 -9.97 12.85
CA TYR A 54 1.96 -9.11 11.68
C TYR A 54 2.74 -9.80 10.53
N PHE A 55 3.91 -10.37 10.83
CA PHE A 55 4.72 -11.11 9.85
C PHE A 55 4.01 -12.32 9.25
N ARG A 56 3.14 -12.99 10.02
CA ARG A 56 2.40 -14.18 9.55
C ARG A 56 1.19 -13.84 8.69
N SER A 57 0.61 -12.66 8.85
CA SER A 57 -0.68 -12.31 8.22
C SER A 57 -0.52 -11.26 7.12
N TRP A 58 -0.08 -10.06 7.47
CA TRP A 58 -0.19 -8.89 6.61
C TRP A 58 1.14 -8.44 5.99
N PHE A 59 2.28 -8.76 6.60
CA PHE A 59 3.59 -8.30 6.13
C PHE A 59 3.85 -8.62 4.65
N PHE A 60 3.55 -9.83 4.19
CA PHE A 60 3.78 -10.22 2.80
C PHE A 60 2.91 -9.42 1.82
N CYS A 61 1.64 -9.19 2.17
CA CYS A 61 0.75 -8.36 1.36
C CYS A 61 1.26 -6.92 1.31
N ASP A 62 1.65 -6.38 2.46
CA ASP A 62 2.11 -5.01 2.61
C ASP A 62 3.44 -4.78 1.86
N LEU A 63 4.35 -5.76 1.93
CA LEU A 63 5.61 -5.74 1.19
C LEU A 63 5.37 -5.77 -0.32
N LEU A 64 4.50 -6.66 -0.80
CA LEU A 64 4.15 -6.78 -2.23
C LEU A 64 3.57 -5.46 -2.75
N VAL A 65 2.68 -4.84 -1.97
CA VAL A 65 2.08 -3.54 -2.28
C VAL A 65 3.16 -2.47 -2.45
N ILE A 66 4.07 -2.34 -1.49
CA ILE A 66 5.17 -1.36 -1.55
C ILE A 66 6.08 -1.66 -2.75
N CYS A 67 6.41 -2.92 -3.00
CA CYS A 67 7.22 -3.31 -4.16
C CYS A 67 6.58 -2.88 -5.49
N ILE A 68 5.26 -3.06 -5.67
CA ILE A 68 4.56 -2.63 -6.88
C ILE A 68 4.59 -1.10 -7.01
N ASP A 69 4.36 -0.35 -5.93
CA ASP A 69 4.37 1.12 -5.98
C ASP A 69 5.77 1.68 -6.30
N TYR A 70 6.83 1.09 -5.75
CA TYR A 70 8.21 1.49 -6.07
C TYR A 70 8.62 1.05 -7.48
N LEU A 71 8.17 -0.11 -7.94
CA LEU A 71 8.41 -0.58 -9.30
C LEU A 71 7.73 0.34 -10.31
N LYS A 72 6.52 0.82 -10.03
CA LYS A 72 5.84 1.86 -10.82
C LYS A 72 6.75 3.09 -10.99
N PHE A 73 7.30 3.63 -9.90
CA PHE A 73 8.19 4.80 -9.96
C PHE A 73 9.48 4.54 -10.74
N LEU A 74 10.04 3.33 -10.64
CA LEU A 74 11.23 2.96 -11.41
C LEU A 74 10.92 2.84 -12.91
N THR A 75 9.78 2.24 -13.27
CA THR A 75 9.36 2.10 -14.68
C THR A 75 8.96 3.43 -15.31
N GLU A 76 8.39 4.39 -14.57
CA GLU A 76 8.14 5.75 -15.08
C GLU A 76 9.42 6.43 -15.57
N SER A 77 10.59 6.02 -15.06
CA SER A 77 11.90 6.54 -15.48
C SER A 77 12.57 5.80 -16.65
N GLY A 78 12.00 4.72 -17.20
CA GLY A 78 12.64 3.92 -18.25
C GLY A 78 11.68 3.06 -19.10
N MET A 79 11.86 3.10 -20.43
CA MET A 79 11.07 2.43 -21.47
C MET A 79 10.66 0.99 -21.13
N ALA A 80 9.40 0.80 -20.74
CA ALA A 80 8.65 -0.44 -20.93
C ALA A 80 7.16 -0.11 -20.90
N ASP A 81 6.31 -0.80 -21.67
CA ASP A 81 4.86 -0.58 -21.69
C ASP A 81 4.22 -0.85 -20.31
N ILE A 82 3.97 0.20 -19.53
CA ILE A 82 3.55 0.14 -18.11
C ILE A 82 2.03 0.06 -17.94
N VAL A 83 1.24 0.09 -19.03
CA VAL A 83 -0.24 0.21 -18.95
C VAL A 83 -0.87 -0.89 -18.06
N GLY A 84 -0.32 -2.10 -18.07
CA GLY A 84 -0.76 -3.20 -17.20
C GLY A 84 -0.43 -2.99 -15.70
N LEU A 85 0.78 -2.49 -15.41
CA LEU A 85 1.25 -2.20 -14.05
C LEU A 85 0.47 -1.05 -13.40
N PHE A 86 0.12 -0.01 -14.17
CA PHE A 86 -0.74 1.08 -13.69
C PHE A 86 -2.12 0.57 -13.26
N ARG A 87 -2.71 -0.39 -13.98
CA ARG A 87 -3.99 -1.01 -13.60
C ARG A 87 -3.88 -1.83 -12.31
N MET A 88 -2.81 -2.61 -12.17
CA MET A 88 -2.56 -3.41 -10.95
C MET A 88 -2.38 -2.55 -9.71
N SER A 89 -1.70 -1.40 -9.81
CA SER A 89 -1.51 -0.49 -8.67
C SER A 89 -2.83 -0.05 -8.00
N LYS A 90 -3.90 0.14 -8.79
CA LYS A 90 -5.22 0.56 -8.28
C LYS A 90 -5.89 -0.53 -7.46
N VAL A 91 -5.80 -1.79 -7.90
CA VAL A 91 -6.38 -2.95 -7.19
C VAL A 91 -5.62 -3.19 -5.88
N VAL A 92 -4.30 -3.05 -5.91
CA VAL A 92 -3.43 -3.20 -4.76
C VAL A 92 -3.75 -2.16 -3.66
N ARG A 93 -4.15 -0.94 -4.03
CA ARG A 93 -4.63 0.06 -3.06
C ARG A 93 -5.90 -0.38 -2.34
N MET A 94 -6.78 -1.17 -2.97
CA MET A 94 -8.01 -1.65 -2.32
C MET A 94 -7.72 -2.66 -1.20
N VAL A 95 -6.62 -3.43 -1.30
CA VAL A 95 -6.18 -4.35 -0.24
C VAL A 95 -5.91 -3.61 1.07
N ARG A 96 -5.46 -2.36 1.00
CA ARG A 96 -5.21 -1.53 2.18
C ARG A 96 -6.49 -1.21 2.96
N LEU A 97 -7.64 -1.13 2.29
CA LEU A 97 -8.93 -0.90 2.95
C LEU A 97 -9.34 -2.08 3.83
N PHE A 98 -8.95 -3.31 3.48
CA PHE A 98 -9.25 -4.47 4.31
C PHE A 98 -8.55 -4.43 5.68
N ARG A 99 -7.51 -3.62 5.84
CA ARG A 99 -6.87 -3.40 7.14
C ARG A 99 -7.77 -2.67 8.14
N LEU A 100 -8.81 -1.96 7.68
CA LEU A 100 -9.80 -1.31 8.55
C LEU A 100 -10.71 -2.32 9.27
N PHE A 101 -10.80 -3.55 8.77
CA PHE A 101 -11.58 -4.62 9.41
C PHE A 101 -10.77 -5.41 10.46
N ARG A 102 -9.54 -4.97 10.75
CA ARG A 102 -8.70 -5.53 11.82
C ARG A 102 -9.07 -4.97 13.19
#